data_AF-A0ABD5JP69-F1
#
_entry.id   AF-A0ABD5JP69-F1
#
_cell.length_a   1.000
_cell.length_b   1.000
_cell.length_c   1.000
_cell.angle_alpha   90.00
_cell.angle_beta   90.00
_cell.angle_gamma   90.00
#
_symmetry.space_group_name_H-M   'P 1'
#
loop_
_entity.id
_entity.type
_entity.pdbx_description
1 polymer ?
#
loop_
_entity_poly.entity_id
_entity_poly.type
_entity_poly.pdbx_seq_one_letter_code
_entity_poly.pdbx_strand_id
1 'polypeptide(L)'
;MTTAHLPEKQILAEIRPIGLSAEKAMFEATNGINTHKGAIFSFGLVCTAMGRLLAQQNVIQSSVKFDINSICSLVAQFAQGLTDELKHYPEHFPVTAGVRLFRKYGLTGARGEAESGFNLIRTLLPQ
;
A
#
# COMPACT_ATOMS: atom_id res chain seq x y z
N MET A 1 5.80 -8.14 -15.35
CA MET A 1 4.91 -7.08 -14.84
C MET A 1 5.28 -5.76 -15.51
N THR A 2 4.32 -5.01 -16.07
CA THR A 2 4.58 -3.78 -16.84
C THR A 2 5.35 -2.72 -16.04
N THR A 3 5.28 -2.77 -14.72
CA THR A 3 5.93 -1.80 -13.82
C THR A 3 7.34 -2.21 -13.36
N ALA A 4 7.83 -3.40 -13.70
CA ALA A 4 9.07 -3.95 -13.13
C ALA A 4 10.34 -3.15 -13.48
N HIS A 5 10.29 -2.37 -14.56
CA HIS A 5 11.40 -1.54 -15.05
C HIS A 5 11.28 -0.06 -14.64
N LEU A 6 10.16 0.35 -14.04
CA LEU A 6 9.95 1.73 -13.62
C LEU A 6 10.64 2.01 -12.28
N PRO A 7 11.11 3.24 -12.03
CA PRO A 7 11.57 3.65 -10.70
C PRO A 7 10.50 3.38 -9.62
N GLU A 8 10.92 2.96 -8.43
CA GLU A 8 10.02 2.57 -7.33
C GLU A 8 9.05 3.69 -6.96
N LYS A 9 9.51 4.95 -6.99
CA LYS A 9 8.71 6.15 -6.73
C LYS A 9 7.55 6.36 -7.71
N GLN A 10 7.61 5.77 -8.90
CA GLN A 10 6.54 5.90 -9.91
C GLN A 10 5.47 4.81 -9.75
N ILE A 11 5.76 3.73 -9.02
CA ILE A 11 4.88 2.56 -8.95
C ILE A 11 3.53 2.88 -8.33
N LEU A 12 3.51 3.73 -7.31
CA LEU A 12 2.28 4.08 -6.64
C LEU A 12 1.28 4.77 -7.58
N ALA A 13 1.77 5.60 -8.52
CA ALA A 13 0.93 6.26 -9.52
C ALA A 13 0.28 5.23 -10.47
N GLU A 14 1.03 4.21 -10.87
CA GLU A 14 0.56 3.15 -11.77
C GLU A 14 -0.49 2.23 -11.13
N ILE A 15 -0.31 1.87 -9.85
CA ILE A 15 -1.20 0.90 -9.17
C ILE A 15 -2.41 1.58 -8.49
N ARG A 16 -2.35 2.89 -8.22
CA ARG A 16 -3.43 3.61 -7.52
C ARG A 16 -4.78 3.51 -8.24
N PRO A 17 -4.89 3.67 -9.56
CA PRO A 17 -6.17 3.48 -10.27
C PRO A 17 -6.76 2.07 -10.09
N ILE A 18 -5.91 1.04 -10.08
CA ILE A 18 -6.32 -0.36 -9.86
C ILE A 18 -6.86 -0.52 -8.43
N GLY A 19 -6.14 0.02 -7.44
CA GLY A 19 -6.57 0.01 -6.04
C GLY A 19 -7.90 0.73 -5.81
N LEU A 20 -8.11 1.88 -6.46
CA LEU A 20 -9.39 2.62 -6.40
C LEU A 20 -10.53 1.82 -7.05
N SER A 21 -10.28 1.12 -8.16
CA SER A 21 -11.28 0.24 -8.77
C SER A 21 -11.64 -0.93 -7.84
N ALA A 22 -10.65 -1.54 -7.18
CA ALA A 22 -10.89 -2.61 -6.23
C ALA A 22 -11.67 -2.12 -4.99
N GLU A 23 -11.35 -0.93 -4.49
CA GLU A 23 -12.10 -0.29 -3.39
C GLU A 23 -13.56 -0.04 -3.79
N LYS A 24 -13.79 0.51 -4.99
CA LYS A 24 -15.14 0.76 -5.51
C LYS A 24 -15.95 -0.54 -5.63
N ALA A 25 -15.37 -1.58 -6.22
CA ALA A 25 -16.02 -2.88 -6.36
C ALA A 25 -16.39 -3.49 -4.98
N MET A 26 -15.49 -3.38 -3.99
CA MET A 26 -15.77 -3.83 -2.63
C MET A 26 -16.88 -3.00 -1.98
N PHE A 27 -16.87 -1.68 -2.13
CA PHE A 27 -17.90 -0.80 -1.59
C PHE A 27 -19.28 -1.10 -2.17
N GLU A 28 -19.37 -1.39 -3.47
CA GLU A 28 -20.60 -1.82 -4.14
C GLU A 28 -21.06 -3.19 -3.62
N ALA A 29 -20.16 -4.18 -3.57
CA ALA A 29 -20.49 -5.54 -3.12
C ALA A 29 -20.93 -5.62 -1.65
N THR A 30 -20.55 -4.63 -0.83
CA THR A 30 -20.86 -4.56 0.59
C THR A 30 -22.00 -3.58 0.91
N ASN A 31 -22.74 -3.13 -0.10
CA ASN A 31 -23.83 -2.16 0.04
C ASN A 31 -23.41 -0.87 0.76
N GLY A 32 -22.23 -0.35 0.41
CA GLY A 32 -21.68 0.89 0.95
C GLY A 32 -20.97 0.74 2.29
N ILE A 33 -20.57 -0.48 2.69
CA ILE A 33 -19.82 -0.71 3.93
C ILE A 33 -18.31 -0.68 3.65
N ASN A 34 -17.63 0.26 4.28
CA ASN A 34 -16.19 0.48 4.03
C ASN A 34 -15.27 -0.36 4.95
N THR A 35 -15.50 -1.67 5.08
CA THR A 35 -14.78 -2.52 6.04
C THR A 35 -13.37 -2.94 5.59
N HIS A 36 -13.10 -2.97 4.28
CA HIS A 36 -11.87 -3.56 3.74
C HIS A 36 -10.95 -2.59 2.99
N LYS A 37 -11.22 -1.28 3.01
CA LYS A 37 -10.38 -0.30 2.29
C LYS A 37 -8.91 -0.34 2.72
N GLY A 38 -8.63 -0.44 4.02
CA GLY A 38 -7.27 -0.57 4.53
C GLY A 38 -6.58 -1.87 4.08
N ALA A 39 -7.34 -2.96 3.97
CA ALA A 39 -6.83 -4.25 3.51
C ALA A 39 -6.51 -4.23 2.01
N ILE A 40 -7.42 -3.70 1.18
CA ILE A 40 -7.20 -3.54 -0.27
C ILE A 40 -5.94 -2.70 -0.54
N PHE A 41 -5.79 -1.58 0.18
CA PHE A 41 -4.61 -0.75 0.09
C PHE A 41 -3.32 -1.50 0.44
N SER A 42 -3.30 -2.18 1.60
CA SER A 42 -2.09 -2.86 2.08
C SER A 42 -1.73 -4.07 1.22
N PHE A 43 -2.71 -4.91 0.86
CA PHE A 43 -2.49 -6.05 -0.01
C PHE A 43 -2.12 -5.65 -1.43
N GLY A 44 -2.70 -4.57 -1.98
CA GLY A 44 -2.32 -4.05 -3.28
C GLY A 44 -0.82 -3.70 -3.35
N LEU A 45 -0.29 -3.05 -2.30
CA LEU A 45 1.14 -2.75 -2.20
C LEU A 45 2.00 -4.00 -2.08
N VAL A 46 1.64 -4.93 -1.19
CA VAL A 46 2.38 -6.19 -0.97
C VAL A 46 2.39 -7.05 -2.22
N CYS A 47 1.24 -7.26 -2.86
CA CYS A 47 1.13 -8.02 -4.11
C CYS A 47 1.95 -7.38 -5.23
N THR A 48 1.97 -6.04 -5.33
CA THR A 48 2.81 -5.33 -6.30
C THR A 48 4.29 -5.55 -6.02
N ALA A 49 4.72 -5.48 -4.75
CA ALA A 49 6.11 -5.71 -4.37
C ALA A 49 6.54 -7.14 -4.69
N MET A 50 5.74 -8.14 -4.29
CA MET A 50 5.99 -9.55 -4.58
C MET A 50 6.07 -9.82 -6.09
N GLY A 51 5.11 -9.32 -6.86
CA GLY A 51 5.12 -9.50 -8.31
C GLY A 51 6.32 -8.84 -8.99
N ARG A 52 6.84 -7.73 -8.45
CA ARG A 52 8.00 -7.03 -9.01
C ARG A 52 9.27 -7.81 -8.72
N LEU A 53 9.42 -8.30 -7.49
CA LEU A 53 10.51 -9.20 -7.11
C LEU A 53 10.52 -10.47 -7.98
N LEU A 54 9.35 -11.09 -8.20
CA LEU A 54 9.20 -12.23 -9.10
C LEU A 54 9.70 -11.93 -10.53
N ALA A 55 9.28 -10.78 -11.08
CA ALA A 55 9.66 -10.39 -12.44
C ALA A 55 11.16 -10.09 -12.57
N GLN A 56 11.79 -9.53 -11.54
CA GLN A 56 13.22 -9.20 -11.55
C GLN A 56 14.11 -10.44 -11.41
N GLN A 57 13.65 -11.47 -10.71
CA GLN A 57 14.47 -12.66 -10.48
C GLN A 57 14.51 -13.61 -11.70
N ASN A 58 13.80 -13.34 -12.81
CA ASN A 58 13.69 -14.23 -13.99
C ASN A 58 13.36 -15.70 -13.62
N VAL A 59 12.68 -15.93 -12.49
CA VAL A 59 12.51 -17.27 -11.92
C VAL A 59 11.39 -18.01 -12.64
N ILE A 60 11.77 -18.81 -13.62
CA ILE A 60 10.98 -19.94 -14.12
C ILE A 60 11.31 -21.16 -13.24
N GLN A 61 11.19 -21.09 -11.91
CA GLN A 61 11.47 -22.24 -11.05
C GLN A 61 10.55 -22.32 -9.83
N SER A 62 10.27 -23.58 -9.50
CA SER A 62 9.27 -24.13 -8.57
C SER A 62 9.50 -23.84 -7.07
N SER A 63 10.32 -22.85 -6.70
CA SER A 63 10.47 -22.44 -5.29
C SER A 63 10.96 -21.00 -5.15
N VAL A 64 10.10 -20.03 -5.47
CA VAL A 64 10.37 -18.63 -5.13
C VAL A 64 10.30 -18.48 -3.61
N LYS A 65 11.41 -18.07 -2.99
CA LYS A 65 11.43 -17.65 -1.59
C LYS A 65 11.29 -16.13 -1.55
N PHE A 66 10.26 -15.67 -0.86
CA PHE A 66 10.12 -14.26 -0.55
C PHE A 66 10.76 -13.97 0.81
N ASP A 67 11.67 -13.00 0.85
CA ASP A 67 12.11 -12.39 2.08
C ASP A 67 11.16 -11.25 2.46
N ILE A 68 10.63 -11.31 3.70
CA ILE A 68 9.70 -10.32 4.21
C ILE A 68 10.32 -8.92 4.27
N ASN A 69 11.63 -8.83 4.55
CA ASN A 69 12.32 -7.54 4.61
C ASN A 69 12.40 -6.90 3.22
N SER A 70 12.67 -7.70 2.19
CA SER A 70 12.68 -7.27 0.79
C SER A 70 11.31 -6.77 0.34
N ILE A 71 10.23 -7.48 0.68
CA ILE A 71 8.85 -7.02 0.40
C ILE A 71 8.57 -5.70 1.10
N CYS A 72 8.79 -5.64 2.41
CA CYS A 72 8.51 -4.46 3.23
C CYS A 72 9.33 -3.23 2.81
N SER A 73 10.62 -3.42 2.49
CA SER A 73 11.48 -2.36 1.96
C SER A 73 10.95 -1.80 0.64
N LEU A 74 10.52 -2.68 -0.27
CA LEU A 74 9.99 -2.26 -1.55
C LEU A 74 8.64 -1.54 -1.41
N VAL A 75 7.78 -2.00 -0.50
CA VAL A 75 6.54 -1.29 -0.14
C VAL A 75 6.85 0.11 0.40
N ALA A 76 7.82 0.25 1.30
CA ALA A 76 8.24 1.55 1.84
C ALA A 76 8.68 2.51 0.72
N GLN A 77 9.38 2.00 -0.30
CA GLN A 77 9.82 2.78 -1.45
C GLN A 77 8.65 3.22 -2.34
N PHE A 78 7.65 2.36 -2.54
CA PHE A 78 6.42 2.73 -3.27
C PHE A 78 5.61 3.79 -2.52
N ALA A 79 5.53 3.67 -1.20
CA ALA A 79 4.66 4.46 -0.34
C ALA A 79 5.25 5.83 0.08
N GLN A 80 6.47 6.17 -0.36
CA GLN A 80 7.10 7.46 -0.04
C GLN A 80 6.21 8.65 -0.43
N GLY A 81 5.98 9.55 0.54
CA GLY A 81 5.17 10.75 0.40
C GLY A 81 3.70 10.57 0.80
N LEU A 82 3.25 9.35 1.13
CA LEU A 82 1.85 9.12 1.50
C LEU A 82 1.44 9.79 2.81
N THR A 83 2.36 9.96 3.76
CA THR A 83 2.07 10.73 4.98
C THR A 83 2.07 12.24 4.72
N ASP A 84 2.87 12.72 3.77
CA ASP A 84 2.81 14.11 3.32
C ASP A 84 1.50 14.42 2.59
N GLU A 85 0.92 13.46 1.86
CA GLU A 85 -0.46 13.59 1.32
C GLU A 85 -1.52 13.76 2.43
N LEU A 86 -1.28 13.27 3.66
CA LEU A 86 -2.19 13.52 4.79
C LEU A 86 -2.05 14.94 5.33
N LYS A 87 -0.82 15.48 5.34
CA LYS A 87 -0.54 16.87 5.76
C LYS A 87 -1.17 17.87 4.79
N HIS A 88 -1.09 17.59 3.50
CA HIS A 88 -1.59 18.44 2.42
C HIS A 88 -2.89 17.91 1.81
N TYR A 89 -3.74 17.28 2.64
CA TYR A 89 -5.00 16.70 2.17
C TYR A 89 -5.92 17.79 1.58
N PRO A 90 -6.31 17.72 0.29
CA PRO A 90 -7.03 18.82 -0.36
C PRO A 90 -8.39 19.10 0.29
N GLU A 91 -8.70 20.39 0.50
CA GLU A 91 -9.91 20.82 1.19
C GLU A 91 -11.21 20.48 0.45
N HIS A 92 -11.15 20.34 -0.88
CA HIS A 92 -12.30 19.98 -1.71
C HIS A 92 -12.67 18.49 -1.62
N PHE A 93 -11.83 17.64 -1.01
CA PHE A 93 -12.14 16.21 -0.84
C PHE A 93 -12.90 15.94 0.47
N PRO A 94 -13.83 14.96 0.48
CA PRO A 94 -14.53 14.56 1.69
C PRO A 94 -13.57 14.09 2.80
N VAL A 95 -13.79 14.58 4.02
CA VAL A 95 -12.93 14.23 5.16
C VAL A 95 -13.20 12.80 5.60
N THR A 96 -12.29 11.89 5.24
CA THR A 96 -12.34 10.49 5.66
C THR A 96 -12.02 10.31 7.15
N ALA A 97 -12.36 9.14 7.71
CA ALA A 97 -12.03 8.81 9.10
C ALA A 97 -10.52 8.89 9.38
N GLY A 98 -9.69 8.40 8.46
CA GLY A 98 -8.23 8.49 8.57
C GLY A 98 -7.73 9.94 8.62
N VAL A 99 -8.26 10.82 7.78
CA VAL A 99 -7.89 12.25 7.78
C VAL A 99 -8.31 12.92 9.09
N ARG A 100 -9.49 12.61 9.64
CA ARG A 100 -9.91 13.13 10.96
C ARG A 100 -8.96 12.68 12.08
N LEU A 101 -8.61 11.39 12.10
CA LEU A 101 -7.71 10.82 13.10
C LEU A 101 -6.31 11.42 13.00
N PHE A 102 -5.79 11.61 11.78
CA PHE A 102 -4.52 12.28 11.55
C PHE A 102 -4.54 13.73 12.05
N ARG A 103 -5.55 14.52 11.67
CA ARG A 103 -5.67 15.93 12.12
C ARG A 103 -5.81 16.06 13.63
N LYS A 104 -6.55 15.16 14.27
CA LYS A 104 -6.82 15.23 15.71
C LYS A 104 -5.69 14.69 16.59
N TYR A 105 -5.01 13.64 16.14
CA TYR A 105 -4.10 12.86 16.99
C TYR A 105 -2.71 12.60 16.36
N GLY A 106 -2.46 13.05 15.13
CA GLY A 106 -1.22 12.75 14.41
C GLY A 106 -1.10 11.30 13.93
N LEU A 107 -2.17 10.49 14.03
CA LEU A 107 -2.17 9.09 13.63
C LEU A 107 -2.15 8.95 12.10
N THR A 108 -1.04 8.46 11.56
CA THR A 108 -0.83 8.27 10.11
C THR A 108 -1.53 7.03 9.55
N GLY A 109 -1.85 6.06 10.41
CA GLY A 109 -2.61 4.85 10.05
C GLY A 109 -1.94 4.02 8.95
N ALA A 110 -2.75 3.38 8.11
CA ALA A 110 -2.26 2.48 7.06
C ALA A 110 -1.24 3.12 6.10
N ARG A 111 -1.34 4.43 5.85
CA ARG A 111 -0.38 5.16 5.00
C ARG A 111 1.00 5.25 5.64
N GLY A 112 1.05 5.59 6.92
CA GLY A 112 2.31 5.63 7.66
C GLY A 112 2.92 4.25 7.86
N GLU A 113 2.10 3.24 8.13
CA GLU A 113 2.56 1.86 8.17
C GLU A 113 3.20 1.44 6.84
N ALA A 114 2.52 1.66 5.71
CA ALA A 114 3.07 1.37 4.40
C ALA A 114 4.38 2.13 4.10
N GLU A 115 4.42 3.44 4.39
CA GLU A 115 5.61 4.27 4.18
C GLU A 115 6.81 3.82 5.05
N SER A 116 6.54 3.28 6.24
CA SER A 116 7.56 2.67 7.11
C SER A 116 7.97 1.24 6.71
N GLY A 117 7.33 0.65 5.71
CA GLY A 117 7.51 -0.76 5.36
C GLY A 117 6.89 -1.71 6.37
N PHE A 118 5.71 -1.37 6.89
CA PHE A 118 4.96 -2.11 7.91
C PHE A 118 5.78 -2.40 9.17
N ASN A 119 6.46 -1.37 9.69
CA ASN A 119 7.35 -1.51 10.85
C ASN A 119 6.64 -2.12 12.07
N LEU A 120 5.39 -1.74 12.35
CA LEU A 120 4.65 -2.28 13.49
C LEU A 120 4.42 -3.79 13.34
N ILE A 121 4.06 -4.24 12.13
CA ILE A 121 3.88 -5.67 11.84
C ILE A 121 5.20 -6.42 12.02
N ARG A 122 6.31 -5.90 11.48
CA ARG A 122 7.63 -6.54 11.54
C ARG A 122 8.20 -6.63 12.96
N THR A 123 7.82 -5.71 13.84
CA THR A 123 8.31 -5.64 15.23
C THR A 123 7.44 -6.40 16.21
N LEU A 124 6.12 -6.46 15.98
CA LEU A 124 5.18 -7.05 16.94
C LEU A 124 4.77 -8.49 16.63
N LEU A 125 4.87 -8.94 15.37
CA LEU A 125 4.56 -10.32 15.02
C LEU A 125 5.79 -11.22 15.20
N PRO A 126 5.60 -12.48 15.66
CA PRO A 126 6.66 -13.48 15.68
C PRO A 126 7.24 -13.69 14.27
N GLN A 127 8.55 -13.90 14.20
CA GLN A 127 9.29 -14.20 12.97
C GLN A 127 9.40 -15.71 12.74
#